data_AF-A0A7L3SDR8-F1
#
_entry.id   AF-A0A7L3SDR8-F1
#
_cell.length_a   1.000
_cell.length_b   1.000
_cell.length_c   1.000
_cell.angle_alpha   90.00
_cell.angle_beta   90.00
_cell.angle_gamma   90.00
#
_symmetry.space_group_name_H-M   'P 1'
#
loop_
_entity.id
_entity.type
_entity.pdbx_description
1 polymer ?
#
loop_
_entity_poly.entity_id
_entity_poly.type
_entity_poly.pdbx_seq_one_letter_code
_entity_poly.pdbx_strand_id
1 'polypeptide(L)'
;SGVTVCVLTLAGLQPGSAGDTLLLTRLEKDAAPLSIRIPTALGKAILKEQKEANGCTDKQDWWLRRSQLDHRMKSLIETLETQVLGCWRGALLPAPPQPALDEEVALLHPQLGRCGWSHP
;
A
#
# COMPACT_ATOMS: atom_id res chain seq x y z
N SER A 1 22.78 3.98 5.71
CA SER A 1 21.53 3.23 5.96
C SER A 1 20.63 4.04 6.87
N GLY A 2 19.44 4.40 6.39
CA GLY A 2 18.46 5.20 7.14
C GLY A 2 17.12 4.48 7.26
N VAL A 3 16.28 4.96 8.17
CA VAL A 3 14.88 4.50 8.30
C VAL A 3 14.05 5.21 7.23
N THR A 4 13.28 4.45 6.46
CA THR A 4 12.21 4.98 5.59
C THR A 4 10.88 4.91 6.35
N VAL A 5 10.11 5.98 6.33
CA VAL A 5 8.77 6.03 6.93
C VAL A 5 7.73 6.12 5.82
N CYS A 6 6.80 5.17 5.79
CA CYS A 6 5.67 5.15 4.87
C CYS A 6 4.37 5.44 5.65
N VAL A 7 3.70 6.54 5.31
CA VAL A 7 2.42 6.94 5.88
C VAL A 7 1.32 6.60 4.88
N LEU A 8 0.34 5.80 5.30
CA LEU A 8 -0.84 5.48 4.51
C LEU A 8 -2.06 6.16 5.14
N THR A 9 -2.77 6.98 4.38
CA THR A 9 -3.94 7.73 4.86
C THR A 9 -5.08 7.65 3.86
N LEU A 10 -6.31 7.47 4.34
CA LEU A 10 -7.49 7.54 3.50
C LEU A 10 -7.95 9.01 3.39
N ALA A 11 -7.90 9.57 2.20
CA ALA A 11 -8.34 10.92 1.89
C ALA A 11 -9.66 10.89 1.11
N GLY A 12 -10.71 11.48 1.67
CA GLY A 12 -11.97 11.73 0.97
C GLY A 12 -11.91 13.06 0.22
N LEU A 13 -12.34 13.08 -1.05
CA LEU A 13 -12.40 14.31 -1.84
C LEU A 13 -13.52 15.27 -1.38
N GLN A 14 -14.53 14.77 -0.66
CA GLN A 14 -15.65 15.51 -0.05
C GLN A 14 -16.25 14.70 1.12
N PRO A 15 -16.75 15.33 2.20
CA PRO A 15 -17.58 14.64 3.18
C PRO A 15 -18.87 14.12 2.50
N GLY A 16 -19.04 12.80 2.42
CA GLY A 16 -20.22 12.15 1.84
C GLY A 16 -20.06 11.54 0.43
N SER A 17 -18.89 11.66 -0.20
CA SER A 17 -18.58 11.02 -1.49
C SER A 17 -17.87 9.69 -1.28
N ALA A 18 -18.40 8.60 -1.86
CA ALA A 18 -17.80 7.25 -1.86
C ALA A 18 -16.61 7.14 -2.84
N GLY A 19 -15.61 8.00 -2.66
CA GLY A 19 -14.38 8.03 -3.45
C GLY A 19 -13.18 8.14 -2.52
N ASP A 20 -12.97 7.09 -1.73
CA ASP A 20 -11.90 7.05 -0.74
C ASP A 20 -10.57 6.86 -1.50
N THR A 21 -9.73 7.90 -1.56
CA THR A 21 -8.39 7.81 -2.18
C THR A 21 -7.38 7.45 -1.10
N LEU A 22 -6.52 6.46 -1.35
CA LEU A 22 -5.41 6.13 -0.48
C LEU A 22 -4.22 7.04 -0.84
N LEU A 23 -3.77 7.85 0.11
CA LEU A 23 -2.56 8.64 0.02
C LEU A 23 -1.42 7.87 0.67
N LEU A 24 -0.38 7.57 -0.11
CA LEU A 24 0.88 7.00 0.37
C LEU A 24 1.96 8.09 0.33
N THR A 25 2.51 8.43 1.49
CA THR A 25 3.62 9.38 1.61
C THR A 25 4.85 8.67 2.17
N ARG A 26 5.94 8.71 1.41
CA ARG A 26 7.25 8.16 1.80
C ARG A 26 8.17 9.30 2.24
N LEU A 27 8.78 9.12 3.41
CA LEU A 27 9.68 10.06 4.04
C LEU A 27 11.04 9.40 4.24
N GLU A 28 12.08 10.05 3.75
CA GLU A 28 13.46 9.62 3.89
C GLU A 28 14.33 10.76 4.37
N LYS A 29 15.40 10.40 5.08
CA LYS A 29 16.36 11.39 5.57
C LYS A 29 17.02 12.10 4.38
N ASP A 30 17.08 13.42 4.44
CA ASP A 30 17.76 14.27 3.46
C ASP A 30 17.17 14.20 2.03
N ALA A 31 15.92 13.71 1.87
CA ALA A 31 15.20 13.64 0.60
C ALA A 31 13.83 14.34 0.67
N ALA A 32 13.33 14.80 -0.48
CA ALA A 32 11.98 15.37 -0.57
C ALA A 32 10.91 14.28 -0.34
N PRO A 33 9.81 14.59 0.36
CA PRO A 33 8.70 13.66 0.54
C PRO A 33 8.06 13.24 -0.78
N LEU A 34 7.99 11.93 -1.03
CA LEU A 34 7.26 11.39 -2.18
C LEU A 34 5.81 11.11 -1.77
N SER A 35 4.83 11.72 -2.44
CA SER A 35 3.40 11.49 -2.17
C SER A 35 2.66 10.94 -3.39
N ILE A 36 1.98 9.82 -3.23
CA ILE A 36 1.27 9.08 -4.27
C ILE A 36 -0.21 8.99 -3.92
N ARG A 37 -1.09 9.33 -4.86
CA ARG A 37 -2.55 9.19 -4.72
C ARG A 37 -3.03 7.96 -5.48
N ILE A 38 -3.64 7.03 -4.76
CA ILE A 38 -4.13 5.76 -5.27
C ILE A 38 -5.66 5.75 -5.14
N PRO A 39 -6.41 5.87 -6.25
CA PRO A 39 -7.87 5.74 -6.21
C PRO A 39 -8.25 4.35 -5.67
N THR A 40 -9.06 4.26 -4.62
CA THR A 40 -9.53 2.97 -4.10
C THR A 40 -11.03 2.81 -4.31
N ALA A 41 -11.43 1.58 -4.66
CA ALA A 41 -12.83 1.17 -4.79
C ALA A 41 -13.14 0.01 -3.81
N LEU A 42 -12.60 0.07 -2.58
CA LEU A 42 -12.60 -1.10 -1.69
C LEU A 42 -13.81 -1.11 -0.72
N GLY A 43 -14.56 -2.24 -0.72
CA GLY A 43 -15.72 -2.47 0.14
C GLY A 43 -15.38 -2.94 1.57
N LYS A 44 -16.14 -2.44 2.56
CA LYS A 44 -15.90 -2.55 4.02
C LYS A 44 -16.32 -3.87 4.70
N ALA A 45 -16.32 -5.02 4.04
CA ALA A 45 -17.06 -6.19 4.56
C ALA A 45 -16.33 -7.06 5.62
N ILE A 46 -14.99 -7.09 5.67
CA ILE A 46 -14.28 -8.22 6.30
C ILE A 46 -13.99 -8.04 7.81
N LEU A 47 -13.87 -6.80 8.32
CA LEU A 47 -13.55 -6.56 9.74
C LEU A 47 -14.68 -6.94 10.71
N LYS A 48 -15.93 -6.93 10.25
CA LYS A 48 -17.10 -7.23 11.09
C LYS A 48 -17.11 -8.69 11.57
N GLU A 49 -16.63 -9.61 10.73
CA GLU A 49 -16.71 -11.06 10.98
C GLU A 49 -15.58 -11.59 11.88
N GLN A 50 -14.48 -10.85 12.06
CA GLN A 50 -13.42 -11.23 13.00
C GLN A 50 -13.91 -11.28 14.45
N LYS A 51 -14.87 -10.42 14.82
CA LYS A 51 -15.41 -10.33 16.18
C LYS A 51 -16.29 -11.53 16.55
N GLU A 52 -16.94 -12.13 15.55
CA GLU A 52 -17.93 -13.21 15.75
C GLU A 52 -17.26 -14.60 15.86
N ALA A 53 -16.07 -14.77 15.28
CA ALA A 53 -15.32 -16.04 15.34
C ALA A 53 -14.68 -16.34 16.71
N ASN A 54 -14.48 -15.32 17.56
CA ASN A 54 -13.68 -15.44 18.79
C ASN A 54 -14.42 -16.08 19.99
N GLY A 55 -15.70 -16.46 19.83
CA GLY A 55 -16.55 -17.00 20.91
C GLY A 55 -16.78 -18.52 20.90
N CYS A 56 -16.07 -19.29 20.06
CA CYS A 56 -16.30 -20.73 19.89
C CYS A 56 -15.36 -21.56 20.79
N THR A 57 -15.91 -22.47 21.58
CA THR A 57 -15.19 -23.31 22.57
C THR A 57 -14.99 -24.77 22.16
N ASP A 58 -15.58 -25.22 21.05
CA ASP A 58 -15.33 -26.55 20.48
C ASP A 58 -14.05 -26.54 19.64
N LYS A 59 -13.11 -27.47 19.92
CA LYS A 59 -11.78 -27.48 19.30
C LYS A 59 -11.84 -27.69 17.78
N GLN A 60 -12.71 -28.56 17.27
CA GLN A 60 -12.76 -28.86 15.84
C GLN A 60 -13.37 -27.70 15.06
N ASP A 61 -14.48 -27.16 15.57
CA ASP A 61 -15.13 -25.98 14.97
C ASP A 61 -14.25 -24.72 15.08
N TRP A 62 -13.49 -24.58 16.17
CA TRP A 62 -12.54 -23.49 16.35
C TRP A 62 -11.43 -23.53 15.29
N TRP A 63 -10.81 -24.69 15.06
CA TRP A 63 -9.76 -24.83 14.03
C TRP A 63 -10.31 -24.57 12.62
N LEU A 64 -11.49 -25.10 12.30
CA LEU A 64 -12.13 -24.89 11.00
C LEU A 64 -12.43 -23.40 10.76
N ARG A 65 -13.05 -22.71 11.74
CA ARG A 65 -13.36 -21.28 11.65
C ARG A 65 -12.10 -20.43 11.55
N ARG A 66 -11.06 -20.76 12.32
CA ARG A 66 -9.77 -20.04 12.28
C ARG A 66 -9.08 -20.20 10.93
N SER A 67 -9.12 -21.39 10.33
CA SER A 67 -8.56 -21.66 9.01
C SER A 67 -9.30 -20.91 7.90
N GLN A 68 -10.63 -20.89 7.91
CA GLN A 68 -11.43 -20.12 6.95
C GLN A 68 -11.15 -18.61 7.06
N LEU A 69 -10.99 -18.11 8.29
CA LEU A 69 -10.65 -16.72 8.54
C LEU A 69 -9.24 -16.37 8.02
N ASP A 70 -8.28 -17.27 8.20
CA ASP A 70 -6.91 -17.12 7.68
C ASP A 70 -6.90 -17.03 6.14
N HIS A 71 -7.61 -17.94 5.45
CA HIS A 71 -7.74 -17.91 3.99
C HIS A 71 -8.34 -16.60 3.48
N ARG A 72 -9.37 -16.07 4.17
CA ARG A 72 -10.00 -14.81 3.79
C ARG A 72 -9.10 -13.61 4.04
N MET A 73 -8.35 -13.61 5.14
CA MET A 73 -7.35 -12.58 5.42
C MET A 73 -6.27 -12.59 4.34
N LYS A 74 -5.76 -13.77 3.97
CA LYS A 74 -4.79 -13.92 2.89
C LYS A 74 -5.33 -13.36 1.57
N SER A 75 -6.53 -13.76 1.17
CA SER A 75 -7.17 -13.27 -0.06
C SER A 75 -7.39 -11.75 -0.04
N LEU A 76 -7.72 -11.17 1.12
CA LEU A 76 -7.84 -9.72 1.28
C LEU A 76 -6.49 -9.02 1.10
N ILE A 77 -5.43 -9.53 1.74
CA ILE A 77 -4.08 -8.96 1.60
C ILE A 77 -3.64 -9.03 0.14
N GLU A 78 -3.83 -10.16 -0.53
CA GLU A 78 -3.52 -10.32 -1.96
C GLU A 78 -4.31 -9.33 -2.83
N THR A 79 -5.59 -9.10 -2.50
CA THR A 79 -6.42 -8.11 -3.19
C THR A 79 -5.91 -6.68 -2.96
N LEU A 80 -5.56 -6.31 -1.72
CA LEU A 80 -4.98 -5.01 -1.40
C LEU A 80 -3.66 -4.79 -2.13
N GLU A 81 -2.81 -5.80 -2.16
CA GLU A 81 -1.53 -5.73 -2.87
C GLU A 81 -1.74 -5.60 -4.38
N THR A 82 -2.57 -6.42 -4.99
CA THR A 82 -2.70 -6.49 -6.45
C THR A 82 -3.61 -5.41 -7.03
N GLN A 83 -4.77 -5.16 -6.42
CA GLN A 83 -5.81 -4.28 -6.96
C GLN A 83 -5.70 -2.86 -6.44
N VAL A 84 -5.27 -2.66 -5.19
CA VAL A 84 -5.15 -1.31 -4.62
C VAL A 84 -3.75 -0.77 -4.84
N LEU A 85 -2.73 -1.41 -4.29
CA LEU A 85 -1.35 -0.94 -4.42
C LEU A 85 -0.84 -1.15 -5.85
N GLY A 86 -1.10 -2.31 -6.46
CA GLY A 86 -0.73 -2.59 -7.85
C GLY A 86 0.74 -2.32 -8.13
N CYS A 87 1.01 -1.42 -9.08
CA CYS A 87 2.37 -0.99 -9.43
C CYS A 87 3.07 -0.18 -8.31
N TRP A 88 2.31 0.41 -7.38
CA TRP A 88 2.84 1.22 -6.28
C TRP A 88 3.36 0.41 -5.10
N ARG A 89 3.24 -0.93 -5.12
CA ARG A 89 3.83 -1.81 -4.07
C ARG A 89 5.32 -1.52 -3.85
N GLY A 90 6.05 -1.20 -4.92
CA GLY A 90 7.47 -0.86 -4.85
C GLY A 90 7.78 0.38 -4.01
N ALA A 91 6.82 1.29 -3.83
CA ALA A 91 7.01 2.48 -2.99
C ALA A 91 7.07 2.17 -1.48
N LEU A 92 6.61 0.99 -1.06
CA LEU A 92 6.72 0.51 0.32
C LEU A 92 8.05 -0.22 0.60
N LEU A 93 8.80 -0.57 -0.45
CA LEU A 93 10.06 -1.28 -0.30
C LEU A 93 11.18 -0.30 0.08
N PRO A 94 12.15 -0.74 0.91
CA PRO A 94 13.33 0.06 1.19
C PRO A 94 14.09 0.37 -0.10
N ALA A 95 14.73 1.55 -0.16
CA ALA A 95 15.53 1.93 -1.32
C ALA A 95 16.64 0.89 -1.56
N PRO A 96 16.86 0.46 -2.82
CA PRO A 96 18.00 -0.37 -3.15
C PRO A 96 19.31 0.42 -2.99
N PRO A 97 20.47 -0.26 -2.83
CA PRO A 97 21.77 0.41 -2.85
C PRO A 97 21.96 1.20 -4.15
N GLN A 98 22.28 2.49 -4.03
CA GLN A 98 22.37 3.44 -5.15
C GLN A 98 23.43 3.18 -6.25
N PRO A 99 24.61 2.55 -6.02
CA PRO A 99 25.70 2.67 -6.98
C PRO A 99 25.46 1.97 -8.34
N ALA A 100 24.45 1.11 -8.44
CA ALA A 100 24.07 0.47 -9.72
C ALA A 100 23.00 1.26 -10.50
N LEU A 101 22.34 2.24 -9.88
CA LEU A 101 21.16 2.92 -10.44
C LEU A 101 21.49 4.32 -10.96
N ASP A 102 22.60 4.92 -10.51
CA ASP A 102 22.97 6.31 -10.84
C ASP A 102 23.19 6.51 -12.35
N GLU A 103 23.76 5.53 -13.05
CA GLU A 103 23.94 5.58 -14.51
C GLU A 103 22.60 5.53 -15.27
N GLU A 104 21.68 4.66 -14.85
CA GLU A 104 20.34 4.57 -15.45
C GLU A 104 19.53 5.83 -15.19
N VAL A 105 19.60 6.37 -13.97
CA VAL A 105 18.96 7.64 -13.62
C VAL A 105 19.51 8.79 -14.46
N ALA A 106 20.83 8.88 -14.61
CA ALA A 106 21.47 9.91 -15.44
C ALA A 106 21.03 9.82 -16.93
N LEU A 107 20.79 8.62 -17.45
CA LEU A 107 20.28 8.40 -18.80
C LEU A 107 18.80 8.77 -18.95
N LEU A 108 17.98 8.45 -17.94
CA LEU A 108 16.53 8.68 -17.96
C LEU A 108 16.16 10.14 -17.68
N HIS A 109 16.91 10.82 -16.82
CA HIS A 109 16.65 12.20 -16.41
C HIS A 109 16.42 13.18 -17.57
N PRO A 110 17.27 13.25 -18.62
CA PRO A 110 17.02 14.15 -19.76
C PRO A 110 15.79 13.77 -20.59
N GLN A 111 15.40 12.50 -20.60
CA GLN A 111 14.20 12.04 -21.32
C GLN A 111 12.94 12.44 -20.55
N LEU A 112 12.94 12.27 -19.24
CA LEU A 112 11.84 12.69 -18.36
C LEU A 112 11.69 14.22 -18.35
N GLY A 113 12.80 14.96 -18.41
CA GLY A 113 12.80 16.41 -18.58
C GLY A 113 12.04 16.88 -19.83
N ARG A 114 12.15 16.15 -20.95
CA ARG A 114 11.38 16.45 -22.18
C ARG A 114 9.88 16.21 -22.01
N CYS A 115 9.49 15.37 -21.07
CA CYS A 115 8.09 15.07 -20.72
C CYS A 115 7.54 16.02 -19.63
N GLY A 116 8.28 17.06 -19.25
CA GLY A 116 7.86 18.05 -18.25
C GLY A 116 8.20 17.69 -16.81
N TRP A 117 8.90 16.58 -16.58
CA TRP A 117 9.36 16.20 -15.24
C TRP A 117 10.64 16.97 -14.89
N SER A 118 10.48 18.03 -14.09
CA SER A 118 11.55 19.01 -13.84
C SER A 118 12.34 18.74 -12.56
N HIS A 119 11.74 18.04 -11.59
CA HIS A 119 12.35 17.66 -10.31
C HIS A 119 11.65 16.40 -9.73
N PRO A 120 12.37 15.50 -9.03
CA PRO A 120 11.78 14.48 -8.18
C PRO A 120 11.09 15.05 -6.94
#